data_AF-A0A2V5YSX2-F1
#
_entry.id   AF-A0A2V5YSX2-F1
#
_cell.length_a   1.000
_cell.length_b   1.000
_cell.length_c   1.000
_cell.angle_alpha   90.00
_cell.angle_beta   90.00
_cell.angle_gamma   90.00
#
_symmetry.space_group_name_H-M   'P 1'
#
loop_
_entity.id
_entity.type
_entity.pdbx_description
1 polymer ?
#
loop_
_entity_poly.entity_id
_entity_poly.type
_entity_poly.pdbx_seq_one_letter_code
_entity_poly.pdbx_strand_id
1 'polypeptide(L)'
;MIIASERTAQESSSLTDSRLAARCAETAQQAFFDYQRRFNAITQRARERFLARDWLGSFNDAAERLHSYNDVLDRLTSRIRELMGVRLPERSIWMGIKAVYSSLIACSPAWEIAETFFNSLTRRVFATDGVDQAIEFVDTDFDAPPPTASITIAKTYRGQSLPELLYSVLTDAFDETCWGSLRETAKLATTRIEAVLTTENLQPELEIISSVFYRGRGAYLVGRVLREGHLPLPIALCLRHEN
;
A
#
# COMPACT_ATOMS: atom_id res chain seq x y z
N MET A 1 -1.88 34.50 -14.61
CA MET A 1 -1.77 33.04 -14.86
C MET A 1 -1.03 32.73 -16.17
N ILE A 2 -1.26 33.49 -17.24
CA ILE A 2 -0.61 33.32 -18.57
C ILE A 2 0.92 33.50 -18.53
N ILE A 3 1.42 34.50 -17.80
CA ILE A 3 2.86 34.80 -17.73
C ILE A 3 3.68 33.68 -17.05
N ALA A 4 3.08 32.91 -16.13
CA ALA A 4 3.76 31.82 -15.45
C ALA A 4 3.87 30.56 -16.33
N SER A 5 2.86 30.26 -17.15
CA SER A 5 2.92 29.14 -18.09
C SER A 5 3.89 29.43 -19.24
N GLU A 6 3.94 30.67 -19.75
CA GLU A 6 4.89 31.07 -20.80
C GLU A 6 6.35 30.98 -20.33
N ARG A 7 6.66 31.41 -19.10
CA ARG A 7 8.01 31.28 -18.54
C ARG A 7 8.47 29.82 -18.40
N THR A 8 7.56 28.95 -18.00
CA THR A 8 7.86 27.52 -17.81
C THR A 8 8.08 26.79 -19.15
N ALA A 9 7.33 27.18 -20.18
CA ALA A 9 7.50 26.67 -21.55
C ALA A 9 8.81 27.17 -22.21
N GLN A 10 9.24 28.39 -21.88
CA GLN A 10 10.46 28.98 -22.44
C GLN A 10 11.74 28.52 -21.73
N GLU A 11 11.67 28.19 -20.43
CA GLU A 11 12.77 27.52 -19.72
C GLU A 11 12.99 26.09 -20.20
N SER A 12 11.92 25.34 -20.49
CA SER A 12 12.02 23.94 -20.93
C SER A 12 12.63 23.77 -22.32
N SER A 13 12.46 24.74 -23.23
CA SER A 13 13.12 24.73 -24.55
C SER A 13 14.64 24.97 -24.48
N SER A 14 15.16 25.44 -23.33
CA SER A 14 16.58 25.71 -23.11
C SER A 14 17.34 24.57 -22.41
N LEU A 15 16.61 23.57 -21.91
CA LEU A 15 17.21 22.44 -21.17
C LEU A 15 17.72 21.37 -22.14
N THR A 16 18.97 20.94 -21.90
CA THR A 16 19.49 19.72 -22.51
C THR A 16 18.61 18.52 -22.15
N ASP A 17 18.63 17.48 -22.99
CA ASP A 17 17.80 16.28 -22.80
C ASP A 17 18.05 15.63 -21.44
N SER A 18 19.30 15.56 -20.98
CA SER A 18 19.64 15.02 -19.66
C SER A 18 19.05 15.85 -18.51
N ARG A 19 19.05 17.19 -18.62
CA ARG A 19 18.46 18.07 -17.60
C ARG A 19 16.94 18.01 -17.61
N LEU A 20 16.34 17.91 -18.80
CA LEU A 20 14.90 17.69 -18.92
C LEU A 20 14.51 16.34 -18.29
N ALA A 21 15.27 15.29 -18.60
CA ALA A 21 15.02 13.95 -18.08
C ALA A 21 15.06 13.92 -16.55
N ALA A 22 16.08 14.53 -15.95
CA ALA A 22 16.18 14.65 -14.49
C ALA A 22 14.98 15.39 -13.88
N ARG A 23 14.61 16.55 -14.45
CA ARG A 23 13.46 17.33 -13.98
C ARG A 23 12.13 16.58 -14.08
N CYS A 24 11.94 15.80 -15.14
CA CYS A 24 10.76 14.97 -15.33
C CYS A 24 10.72 13.80 -14.32
N ALA A 25 11.86 13.16 -14.07
CA ALA A 25 11.99 12.09 -13.08
C ALA A 25 11.70 12.59 -11.65
N GLU A 26 12.25 13.74 -11.26
CA GLU A 26 11.95 14.40 -9.98
C GLU A 26 10.45 14.75 -9.86
N THR A 27 9.85 15.26 -10.94
CA THR A 27 8.41 15.56 -10.98
C THR A 27 7.57 14.29 -10.79
N ALA A 28 7.95 13.19 -11.42
CA ALA A 28 7.27 11.90 -11.26
C ALA A 28 7.44 11.33 -9.85
N GLN A 29 8.63 11.45 -9.24
CA GLN A 29 8.90 10.99 -7.88
C GLN A 29 8.06 11.78 -6.87
N GLN A 30 8.01 13.10 -7.02
CA GLN A 30 7.19 13.95 -6.15
C GLN A 30 5.71 13.58 -6.25
N ALA A 31 5.19 13.36 -7.47
CA ALA A 31 3.81 12.93 -7.66
C ALA A 31 3.54 11.56 -7.03
N PHE A 32 4.46 10.61 -7.14
CA PHE A 32 4.36 9.31 -6.48
C PHE A 32 4.30 9.44 -4.95
N PHE A 33 5.17 10.27 -4.35
CA PHE A 33 5.12 10.53 -2.92
C PHE A 33 3.84 11.25 -2.49
N ASP A 34 3.33 12.17 -3.30
CA ASP A 34 2.05 12.83 -3.05
C ASP A 34 0.90 11.83 -3.05
N TYR A 35 0.88 10.89 -4.00
CA TYR A 35 -0.08 9.79 -4.03
C TYR A 35 0.01 8.93 -2.77
N GLN A 36 1.21 8.46 -2.40
CA GLN A 36 1.40 7.64 -1.19
C GLN A 36 0.93 8.36 0.07
N ARG A 37 1.27 9.64 0.24
CA ARG A 37 0.82 10.43 1.40
C ARG A 37 -0.70 10.50 1.48
N ARG A 38 -1.39 10.74 0.35
CA ARG A 38 -2.86 10.76 0.30
C ARG A 38 -3.47 9.39 0.58
N PHE A 39 -2.94 8.34 -0.06
CA PHE A 39 -3.40 6.96 0.12
C PHE A 39 -3.31 6.53 1.59
N ASN A 40 -2.19 6.84 2.24
CA ASN A 40 -1.96 6.54 3.66
C ASN A 40 -2.89 7.36 4.56
N ALA A 41 -3.05 8.66 4.29
CA ALA A 41 -3.94 9.52 5.06
C ALA A 41 -5.41 9.04 5.02
N ILE A 42 -5.90 8.60 3.85
CA ILE A 42 -7.24 8.03 3.71
C ILE A 42 -7.33 6.70 4.47
N THR A 43 -6.33 5.82 4.32
CA THR A 43 -6.32 4.50 4.96
C THR A 43 -6.30 4.59 6.49
N GLN A 44 -5.62 5.58 7.06
CA GLN A 44 -5.56 5.81 8.51
C GLN A 44 -6.92 6.15 9.14
N ARG A 45 -7.84 6.75 8.37
CA ARG A 45 -9.20 7.07 8.86
C ARG A 45 -10.04 5.82 9.18
N ALA A 46 -9.70 4.67 8.59
CA ALA A 46 -10.53 3.47 8.64
C ALA A 46 -10.85 3.00 10.08
N ARG A 47 -9.89 3.12 11.00
CA ARG A 47 -10.10 2.76 12.41
C ARG A 47 -11.15 3.63 13.08
N GLU A 48 -11.03 4.95 12.94
CA GLU A 48 -11.96 5.91 13.54
C GLU A 48 -13.36 5.77 12.94
N ARG A 49 -13.45 5.60 11.62
CA ARG A 49 -14.73 5.32 10.92
C ARG A 49 -15.40 4.06 11.44
N PHE A 50 -14.63 2.98 11.61
CA PHE A 50 -15.13 1.73 12.15
C PHE A 50 -15.69 1.91 13.57
N LEU A 51 -14.90 2.51 14.48
CA LEU A 51 -15.31 2.74 15.86
C LEU A 51 -16.53 3.66 15.99
N ALA A 52 -16.62 4.69 15.14
CA ALA A 52 -17.76 5.60 15.09
C ALA A 52 -18.99 5.04 14.36
N ARG A 53 -18.90 3.81 13.82
CA ARG A 53 -19.92 3.18 12.98
C ARG A 53 -20.28 4.00 11.72
N ASP A 54 -19.34 4.79 11.23
CA ASP A 54 -19.52 5.64 10.06
C ASP A 54 -19.27 4.86 8.76
N TRP A 55 -20.26 4.06 8.38
CA TRP A 55 -20.21 3.21 7.19
C TRP A 55 -20.21 4.00 5.89
N LEU A 56 -20.94 5.12 5.87
CA LEU A 56 -20.97 6.00 4.71
C LEU A 56 -19.59 6.65 4.49
N GLY A 57 -18.97 7.16 5.56
CA GLY A 57 -17.61 7.68 5.54
C GLY A 57 -16.59 6.63 5.07
N SER A 58 -16.68 5.39 5.55
CA SER A 58 -15.81 4.31 5.08
C SER A 58 -15.97 4.01 3.58
N PHE A 59 -17.21 4.02 3.06
CA PHE A 59 -17.46 3.86 1.62
C PHE A 59 -16.90 5.04 0.80
N ASN A 60 -17.08 6.26 1.30
CA ASN A 60 -16.54 7.47 0.67
C ASN A 60 -15.00 7.46 0.67
N ASP A 61 -14.36 7.05 1.76
CA ASP A 61 -12.89 6.91 1.84
C ASP A 61 -12.38 5.88 0.81
N ALA A 62 -13.10 4.75 0.62
CA ALA A 62 -12.74 3.77 -0.40
C ALA A 62 -12.83 4.35 -1.84
N ALA A 63 -13.86 5.14 -2.12
CA ALA A 63 -14.03 5.82 -3.40
C ALA A 63 -12.98 6.92 -3.62
N GLU A 64 -12.70 7.74 -2.59
CA GLU A 64 -11.64 8.77 -2.62
C GLU A 64 -10.28 8.12 -2.93
N ARG A 65 -9.97 7.00 -2.29
CA ARG A 65 -8.73 6.25 -2.52
C ARG A 65 -8.61 5.75 -3.96
N LEU A 66 -9.70 5.27 -4.54
CA LEU A 66 -9.73 4.79 -5.93
C LEU A 66 -9.49 5.93 -6.93
N HIS A 67 -10.11 7.10 -6.73
CA HIS A 67 -9.94 8.25 -7.61
C HIS A 67 -8.56 8.93 -7.46
N SER A 68 -8.01 8.97 -6.24
CA SER A 68 -6.74 9.64 -5.93
C SER A 68 -5.59 9.23 -6.85
N TYR A 69 -5.52 7.94 -7.21
CA TYR A 69 -4.49 7.44 -8.12
C TYR A 69 -4.57 8.09 -9.50
N ASN A 70 -5.76 8.09 -10.11
CA ASN A 70 -5.97 8.68 -11.43
C ASN A 70 -5.77 10.19 -11.42
N ASP A 71 -6.28 10.88 -10.40
CA ASP A 71 -6.13 12.32 -10.24
C ASP A 71 -4.67 12.76 -10.19
N VAL A 72 -3.83 12.02 -9.45
CA VAL A 72 -2.40 12.31 -9.36
C VAL A 72 -1.71 12.05 -10.69
N LEU A 73 -2.03 10.93 -11.35
CA LEU A 73 -1.46 10.63 -12.66
C LEU A 73 -1.90 11.61 -13.76
N ASP A 74 -3.14 12.11 -13.73
CA ASP A 74 -3.65 13.07 -14.73
C ASP A 74 -2.91 14.40 -14.62
N ARG A 75 -2.72 14.89 -13.39
CA ARG A 75 -1.91 16.08 -13.11
C ARG A 75 -0.46 15.88 -13.52
N LEU A 76 0.14 14.73 -13.16
CA LEU A 76 1.51 14.41 -13.54
C LEU A 76 1.66 14.35 -15.07
N THR A 77 0.77 13.65 -15.76
CA THR A 77 0.78 13.53 -17.22
C THR A 77 0.70 14.89 -17.88
N SER A 78 -0.22 15.76 -17.43
CA SER A 78 -0.34 17.13 -17.92
C SER A 78 0.94 17.93 -17.70
N ARG A 79 1.54 17.81 -16.51
CA ARG A 79 2.80 18.48 -16.19
C ARG A 79 3.97 18.02 -17.04
N ILE A 80 4.08 16.72 -17.29
CA ILE A 80 5.12 16.16 -18.16
C ILE A 80 4.92 16.62 -19.61
N ARG A 81 3.68 16.69 -20.10
CA ARG A 81 3.37 17.26 -21.43
C ARG A 81 3.83 18.72 -21.54
N GLU A 82 3.60 19.54 -20.52
CA GLU A 82 4.09 20.91 -20.49
C GLU A 82 5.62 21.00 -20.47
N LEU A 83 6.28 20.17 -19.65
CA LEU A 83 7.74 20.17 -19.50
C LEU A 83 8.46 19.69 -20.77
N MET A 84 7.93 18.66 -21.42
CA MET A 84 8.57 18.06 -22.60
C MET A 84 8.19 18.77 -23.90
N GLY A 85 6.98 19.34 -23.98
CA GLY A 85 6.48 20.04 -25.16
C GLY A 85 6.61 19.18 -26.42
N VAL A 86 7.27 19.72 -27.45
CA VAL A 86 7.51 19.00 -28.72
C VAL A 86 8.35 17.74 -28.57
N ARG A 87 9.14 17.62 -27.50
CA ARG A 87 10.01 16.46 -27.23
C ARG A 87 9.29 15.33 -26.50
N LEU A 88 8.01 15.48 -26.16
CA LEU A 88 7.21 14.44 -25.48
C LEU A 88 7.32 13.04 -26.12
N PRO A 89 7.28 12.87 -27.46
CA PRO A 89 7.38 11.55 -28.09
C PRO A 89 8.82 11.01 -28.18
N GLU A 90 9.84 11.76 -27.73
CA GLU A 90 11.25 11.37 -27.86
C GLU A 90 11.62 10.29 -26.83
N ARG A 91 11.65 9.03 -27.29
CA ARG A 91 11.97 7.86 -26.45
C ARG A 91 13.34 7.95 -25.77
N SER A 92 14.34 8.54 -26.42
CA SER A 92 15.68 8.73 -25.86
C SER A 92 15.64 9.52 -24.54
N ILE A 93 14.76 10.52 -24.43
CA ILE A 93 14.58 11.30 -23.21
C ILE A 93 13.89 10.44 -22.14
N TRP A 94 12.87 9.66 -22.51
CA TRP A 94 12.18 8.75 -21.59
C TRP A 94 13.07 7.66 -21.00
N MET A 95 14.02 7.14 -21.78
CA MET A 95 15.07 6.25 -21.25
C MET A 95 15.89 6.94 -20.16
N GLY A 96 16.24 8.21 -20.39
CA GLY A 96 16.91 9.04 -19.38
C GLY A 96 16.03 9.31 -18.15
N ILE A 97 14.72 9.56 -18.34
CA ILE A 97 13.77 9.75 -17.25
C ILE A 97 13.70 8.48 -16.40
N LYS A 98 13.54 7.31 -17.03
CA LYS A 98 13.49 6.01 -16.35
C LYS A 98 14.75 5.79 -15.52
N ALA A 99 15.94 6.00 -16.11
CA ALA A 99 17.21 5.80 -15.43
C ALA A 99 17.36 6.70 -14.18
N VAL A 100 17.02 7.99 -14.31
CA VAL A 100 17.08 8.91 -13.15
C VAL A 100 16.01 8.54 -12.12
N TYR A 101 14.78 8.23 -12.55
CA TYR A 101 13.69 7.84 -11.65
C TYR A 101 14.05 6.58 -10.84
N SER A 102 14.62 5.57 -11.50
CA SER A 102 15.11 4.33 -10.87
C SER A 102 16.09 4.65 -9.74
N SER A 103 17.09 5.51 -9.97
CA SER A 103 18.02 5.92 -8.91
C SER A 103 17.36 6.69 -7.75
N LEU A 104 16.33 7.49 -8.03
CA LEU A 104 15.57 8.26 -7.04
C LEU A 104 14.70 7.37 -6.13
N ILE A 105 14.25 6.21 -6.60
CA ILE A 105 13.39 5.30 -5.83
C ILE A 105 14.15 4.14 -5.18
N ALA A 106 15.46 4.03 -5.43
CA ALA A 106 16.28 2.89 -5.00
C ALA A 106 16.23 2.59 -3.50
N CYS A 107 16.05 3.61 -2.65
CA CYS A 107 15.92 3.45 -1.20
C CYS A 107 14.47 3.43 -0.70
N SER A 108 13.48 3.40 -1.60
CA SER A 108 12.07 3.42 -1.22
C SER A 108 11.59 2.02 -0.81
N PRO A 109 10.93 1.86 0.35
CA PRO A 109 10.27 0.59 0.68
C PRO A 109 9.10 0.25 -0.28
N ALA A 110 8.65 1.22 -1.07
CA ALA A 110 7.55 1.08 -2.01
C ALA A 110 8.02 1.13 -3.48
N TRP A 111 9.25 0.69 -3.76
CA TRP A 111 9.85 0.77 -5.10
C TRP A 111 9.02 0.05 -6.17
N GLU A 112 8.46 -1.14 -5.90
CA GLU A 112 7.59 -1.87 -6.85
C GLU A 112 6.36 -1.05 -7.25
N ILE A 113 5.79 -0.34 -6.28
CA ILE A 113 4.64 0.55 -6.51
C ILE A 113 5.08 1.77 -7.30
N ALA A 114 6.30 2.27 -7.07
CA ALA A 114 6.87 3.39 -7.80
C ALA A 114 7.13 3.04 -9.28
N GLU A 115 7.71 1.87 -9.55
CA GLU A 115 7.90 1.33 -10.91
C GLU A 115 6.55 1.18 -11.63
N THR A 116 5.55 0.60 -10.97
CA THR A 116 4.19 0.47 -11.52
C THR A 116 3.52 1.82 -11.78
N PHE A 117 3.74 2.80 -10.89
CA PHE A 117 3.26 4.16 -11.05
C PHE A 117 3.91 4.85 -12.25
N PHE A 118 5.21 4.65 -12.45
CA PHE A 118 5.93 5.15 -13.63
C PHE A 118 5.45 4.51 -14.93
N ASN A 119 5.23 3.18 -14.95
CA ASN A 119 4.64 2.49 -16.11
C ASN A 119 3.24 3.03 -16.46
N SER A 120 2.47 3.41 -15.45
CA SER A 120 1.15 4.02 -15.68
C SER A 120 1.26 5.41 -16.31
N LEU A 121 2.29 6.19 -15.97
CA LEU A 121 2.60 7.46 -16.63
C LEU A 121 2.99 7.24 -18.10
N THR A 122 3.92 6.33 -18.38
CA THR A 122 4.42 6.10 -19.74
C THR A 122 3.32 5.58 -20.66
N ARG A 123 2.48 4.67 -20.19
CA ARG A 123 1.33 4.15 -20.95
C ARG A 123 0.29 5.21 -21.29
N ARG A 124 0.09 6.21 -20.43
CA ARG A 124 -0.78 7.37 -20.71
C ARG A 124 -0.21 8.32 -21.78
N VAL A 125 1.10 8.28 -22.00
CA VAL A 125 1.78 9.10 -23.01
C VAL A 125 1.87 8.37 -24.35
N PHE A 126 2.30 7.11 -24.34
CA PHE A 126 2.62 6.37 -25.57
C PHE A 126 1.50 5.48 -26.11
N ALA A 127 0.43 5.25 -25.33
CA ALA A 127 -0.64 4.30 -25.68
C ALA A 127 -0.07 2.97 -26.21
N THR A 128 1.02 2.49 -25.59
CA THR A 128 1.81 1.36 -26.07
C THR A 128 0.96 0.09 -26.15
N ASP A 129 0.89 -0.53 -27.33
CA ASP A 129 0.46 -1.92 -27.48
C ASP A 129 1.63 -2.84 -27.11
N GLY A 130 1.50 -3.59 -26.01
CA GLY A 130 2.58 -4.44 -25.48
C GLY A 130 3.41 -3.75 -24.39
N VAL A 131 4.70 -4.05 -24.33
CA VAL A 131 5.65 -3.48 -23.36
C VAL A 131 6.91 -2.96 -24.05
N ASP A 132 7.43 -1.82 -23.61
CA ASP A 132 8.71 -1.26 -24.09
C ASP A 132 9.72 -1.18 -22.93
N GLN A 133 10.58 -2.20 -22.80
CA GLN A 133 11.57 -2.31 -21.71
C GLN A 133 12.52 -1.11 -21.60
N ALA A 134 12.73 -0.35 -22.69
CA ALA A 134 13.60 0.81 -22.68
C ALA A 134 13.01 1.97 -21.86
N ILE A 135 11.67 2.05 -21.78
CA ILE A 135 10.95 3.14 -21.12
C ILE A 135 9.98 2.66 -20.02
N GLU A 136 9.76 1.36 -19.88
CA GLU A 136 8.95 0.72 -18.82
C GLU A 136 9.80 -0.22 -17.96
N PHE A 137 9.41 -0.39 -16.71
CA PHE A 137 9.92 -1.43 -15.81
C PHE A 137 9.12 -2.71 -16.05
N VAL A 138 9.63 -3.61 -16.90
CA VAL A 138 9.02 -4.94 -17.15
C VAL A 138 9.54 -5.94 -16.12
N ASP A 139 10.85 -5.95 -15.98
CA ASP A 139 11.54 -6.53 -14.84
C ASP A 139 11.94 -5.37 -13.92
N THR A 140 12.05 -5.66 -12.63
CA THR A 140 12.58 -4.69 -11.67
C THR A 140 14.03 -4.36 -11.98
N ASP A 141 14.42 -3.11 -11.75
CA ASP A 141 15.82 -2.71 -11.78
C ASP A 141 16.59 -3.10 -10.48
N PHE A 142 15.93 -3.75 -9.51
CA PHE A 142 16.48 -4.08 -8.19
C PHE A 142 16.53 -5.60 -7.94
N ASP A 143 17.73 -6.12 -7.67
CA ASP A 143 17.95 -7.55 -7.37
C ASP A 143 17.37 -8.01 -6.02
N ALA A 144 17.19 -7.07 -5.09
CA ALA A 144 16.65 -7.33 -3.76
C ALA A 144 15.90 -6.10 -3.25
N PRO A 145 14.91 -6.28 -2.34
CA PRO A 145 14.30 -5.16 -1.64
C PRO A 145 15.40 -4.29 -1.00
N PRO A 146 15.26 -2.96 -1.01
CA PRO A 146 16.25 -2.10 -0.38
C PRO A 146 16.46 -2.52 1.07
N PRO A 147 17.68 -2.31 1.63
CA PRO A 147 17.98 -2.56 3.03
C PRO A 147 17.22 -1.54 3.90
N THR A 148 15.91 -1.76 4.02
CA THR A 148 15.02 -0.99 4.89
C THR A 148 15.07 -1.59 6.28
N ALA A 149 14.80 -0.76 7.31
CA ALA A 149 14.56 -1.25 8.65
C ALA A 149 13.54 -2.40 8.60
N SER A 150 13.81 -3.50 9.30
CA SER A 150 12.90 -4.65 9.37
C SER A 150 11.53 -4.16 9.85
N ILE A 151 10.56 -4.05 8.94
CA ILE A 151 9.18 -3.75 9.31
C ILE A 151 8.63 -5.04 9.91
N THR A 152 8.28 -5.00 11.19
CA THR A 152 7.60 -6.13 11.85
C THR A 152 6.16 -6.22 11.33
N ILE A 153 5.98 -6.99 10.25
CA ILE A 153 4.67 -7.16 9.59
C ILE A 153 3.70 -7.95 10.46
N ALA A 154 4.21 -8.83 11.34
CA ALA A 154 3.40 -9.64 12.23
C ALA A 154 3.94 -9.64 13.67
N LYS A 155 3.02 -9.75 14.63
CA LYS A 155 3.29 -9.96 16.05
C LYS A 155 3.04 -11.41 16.41
N THR A 156 3.91 -11.95 17.27
CA THR A 156 3.82 -13.32 17.76
C THR A 156 3.37 -13.36 19.22
N TYR A 157 2.34 -14.15 19.51
CA TYR A 157 1.79 -14.38 20.85
C TYR A 157 1.96 -15.86 21.21
N ARG A 158 2.59 -16.15 22.35
CA ARG A 158 2.92 -17.52 22.79
C ARG A 158 2.93 -17.64 24.31
N GLY A 159 2.98 -18.86 24.82
CA GLY A 159 3.16 -19.14 26.25
C GLY A 159 1.89 -19.09 27.10
N GLN A 160 0.72 -19.06 26.46
CA GLN A 160 -0.59 -19.15 27.10
C GLN A 160 -1.49 -20.10 26.33
N SER A 161 -2.64 -20.47 26.92
CA SER A 161 -3.66 -21.24 26.20
C SER A 161 -4.25 -20.40 25.05
N LEU A 162 -4.72 -21.08 23.99
CA LEU A 162 -5.33 -20.42 22.83
C LEU A 162 -6.39 -19.35 23.16
N PRO A 163 -7.32 -19.55 24.12
CA PRO A 163 -8.30 -18.50 24.44
C PRO A 163 -7.66 -17.24 25.06
N GLU A 164 -6.60 -17.37 25.87
CA GLU A 164 -5.88 -16.21 26.43
C GLU A 164 -5.02 -15.52 25.38
N LEU A 165 -4.46 -16.27 24.43
CA LEU A 165 -3.76 -15.69 23.27
C LEU A 165 -4.73 -14.90 22.38
N LEU A 166 -5.90 -15.46 22.07
CA LEU A 166 -6.94 -14.76 21.31
C LEU A 166 -7.43 -13.52 22.05
N TYR A 167 -7.63 -13.62 23.36
CA TYR A 167 -7.97 -12.47 24.19
C TYR A 167 -6.93 -11.36 24.05
N SER A 168 -5.64 -11.69 24.25
CA SER A 168 -4.52 -10.75 24.15
C SER A 168 -4.43 -10.09 22.77
N VAL A 169 -4.56 -10.88 21.70
CA VAL A 169 -4.58 -10.37 20.32
C VAL A 169 -5.71 -9.36 20.11
N LEU A 170 -6.90 -9.64 20.63
CA LEU A 170 -8.08 -8.81 20.43
C LEU A 170 -8.01 -7.52 21.28
N THR A 171 -7.49 -7.58 22.51
CA THR A 171 -7.27 -6.40 23.36
C THR A 171 -6.10 -5.53 22.90
N ASP A 172 -5.10 -6.12 22.24
CA ASP A 172 -4.01 -5.36 21.61
C ASP A 172 -4.49 -4.51 20.42
N ALA A 173 -5.52 -4.98 19.71
CA ALA A 173 -6.08 -4.29 18.56
C ALA A 173 -7.13 -3.24 18.95
N PHE A 174 -7.97 -3.56 19.93
CA PHE A 174 -9.07 -2.72 20.40
C PHE A 174 -9.21 -2.81 21.91
N ASP A 175 -9.45 -1.66 22.56
CA ASP A 175 -9.65 -1.58 24.00
C ASP A 175 -10.74 -2.54 24.49
N GLU A 176 -10.57 -3.09 25.69
CA GLU A 176 -11.51 -4.06 26.29
C GLU A 176 -12.96 -3.53 26.34
N THR A 177 -13.14 -2.22 26.52
CA THR A 177 -14.46 -1.56 26.55
C THR A 177 -15.20 -1.59 25.21
N CYS A 178 -14.53 -1.89 24.10
CA CYS A 178 -15.15 -2.03 22.78
C CYS A 178 -15.93 -3.34 22.62
N TRP A 179 -15.85 -4.24 23.60
CA TRP A 179 -16.36 -5.60 23.49
C TRP A 179 -17.51 -5.87 24.46
N GLY A 180 -18.55 -6.57 23.99
CA GLY A 180 -19.65 -7.01 24.86
C GLY A 180 -19.29 -8.23 25.72
N SER A 181 -18.82 -9.31 25.09
CA SER A 181 -18.47 -10.58 25.77
C SER A 181 -17.20 -11.20 25.18
N LEU A 182 -16.08 -10.47 25.28
CA LEU A 182 -14.81 -10.86 24.68
C LEU A 182 -14.33 -12.24 25.13
N ARG A 183 -14.32 -12.49 26.45
CA ARG A 183 -13.83 -13.75 27.02
C ARG A 183 -14.63 -14.97 26.55
N GLU A 184 -15.96 -14.86 26.47
CA GLU A 184 -16.81 -15.93 25.95
C GLU A 184 -16.66 -16.10 24.44
N THR A 185 -16.53 -15.00 23.69
CA THR A 185 -16.29 -15.03 22.25
C THR A 185 -14.94 -15.69 21.91
N ALA A 186 -13.89 -15.40 22.69
CA ALA A 186 -12.58 -16.01 22.54
C ALA A 186 -12.63 -17.52 22.78
N LYS A 187 -13.38 -17.99 23.78
CA LYS A 187 -13.60 -19.44 24.01
C LYS A 187 -14.30 -20.10 22.83
N LEU A 188 -15.36 -19.50 22.29
CA LEU A 188 -16.07 -20.03 21.12
C LEU A 188 -15.16 -20.10 19.88
N ALA A 189 -14.35 -19.07 19.65
CA ALA A 189 -13.36 -19.07 18.58
C ALA A 189 -12.31 -20.16 18.77
N THR A 190 -11.80 -20.35 20.00
CA THR A 190 -10.90 -21.46 20.37
C THR A 190 -11.52 -22.80 20.00
N THR A 191 -12.76 -23.09 20.43
CA THR A 191 -13.42 -24.36 20.12
C THR A 191 -13.50 -24.61 18.61
N ARG A 192 -13.78 -23.57 17.82
CA ARG A 192 -13.83 -23.69 16.35
C ARG A 192 -12.45 -23.94 15.74
N ILE A 193 -11.41 -23.29 16.24
CA ILE A 193 -10.03 -23.48 15.78
C ILE A 193 -9.55 -24.89 16.15
N GLU A 194 -9.76 -25.31 17.39
CA GLU A 194 -9.38 -26.63 17.90
C GLU A 194 -10.13 -27.77 17.21
N ALA A 195 -11.36 -27.55 16.72
CA ALA A 195 -12.07 -28.55 15.92
C ALA A 195 -11.39 -28.86 14.57
N VAL A 196 -10.54 -27.95 14.07
CA VAL A 196 -9.78 -28.11 12.82
C VAL A 196 -8.36 -28.61 13.09
N LEU A 197 -7.79 -28.23 14.24
CA LEU A 197 -6.47 -28.67 14.66
C LEU A 197 -6.55 -30.09 15.24
N THR A 198 -5.64 -30.98 14.85
CA THR A 198 -5.55 -32.31 15.44
C THR A 198 -5.28 -32.23 16.94
N THR A 199 -5.89 -33.16 17.68
CA THR A 199 -6.05 -33.18 19.14
C THR A 199 -4.78 -33.56 19.91
N GLU A 200 -3.66 -32.93 19.58
CA GLU A 200 -2.43 -33.06 20.37
C GLU A 200 -2.28 -31.87 21.32
N ASN A 201 -1.83 -32.17 22.54
CA ASN A 201 -1.73 -31.23 23.67
C ASN A 201 -0.53 -30.25 23.53
N LEU A 202 -0.31 -29.75 22.32
CA LEU A 202 0.81 -28.89 21.97
C LEU A 202 0.47 -27.43 22.27
N GLN A 203 1.48 -26.69 22.73
CA GLN A 203 1.34 -25.26 23.02
C GLN A 203 1.07 -24.48 21.72
N PRO A 204 -0.02 -23.71 21.63
CA PRO A 204 -0.32 -22.90 20.46
C PRO A 204 0.52 -21.62 20.45
N GLU A 205 0.85 -21.16 19.26
CA GLU A 205 1.40 -19.83 19.00
C GLU A 205 0.52 -19.13 17.96
N LEU A 206 0.27 -17.83 18.14
CA LEU A 206 -0.43 -17.00 17.16
C LEU A 206 0.54 -16.02 16.53
N GLU A 207 0.53 -15.97 15.21
CA GLU A 207 1.21 -14.92 14.45
C GLU A 207 0.17 -14.10 13.71
N ILE A 208 0.02 -12.83 14.10
CA ILE A 208 -1.02 -11.94 13.61
C ILE A 208 -0.38 -10.75 12.90
N ILE A 209 -0.86 -10.41 11.71
CA ILE A 209 -0.44 -9.21 11.00
C ILE A 209 -0.69 -7.98 11.88
N SER A 210 0.32 -7.14 12.06
CA SER A 210 0.30 -5.98 12.96
C SER A 210 -0.79 -4.95 12.60
N SER A 211 -1.23 -4.94 11.34
CA SER A 211 -2.27 -4.04 10.82
C SER A 211 -3.65 -4.68 10.84
N VAL A 212 -4.66 -3.90 11.24
CA VAL A 212 -6.07 -4.27 11.12
C VAL A 212 -6.58 -3.95 9.72
N PHE A 213 -7.22 -4.90 9.06
CA PHE A 213 -7.82 -4.70 7.74
C PHE A 213 -9.29 -4.30 7.88
N TYR A 214 -9.73 -3.26 7.17
CA TYR A 214 -11.11 -2.78 7.24
C TYR A 214 -11.81 -3.02 5.90
N ARG A 215 -12.99 -3.63 5.93
CA ARG A 215 -13.82 -3.85 4.73
C ARG A 215 -15.30 -3.89 5.08
N GLY A 216 -16.09 -3.08 4.38
CA GLY A 216 -17.52 -2.96 4.63
C GLY A 216 -17.77 -2.50 6.07
N ARG A 217 -18.47 -3.32 6.86
CA ARG A 217 -18.75 -3.05 8.28
C ARG A 217 -17.88 -3.87 9.24
N GLY A 218 -16.80 -4.46 8.74
CA GLY A 218 -15.93 -5.36 9.49
C GLY A 218 -14.50 -4.83 9.62
N ALA A 219 -13.91 -5.08 10.79
CA ALA A 219 -12.48 -5.02 11.01
C ALA A 219 -11.95 -6.46 11.10
N TYR A 220 -10.79 -6.73 10.51
CA TYR A 220 -10.26 -8.07 10.34
C TYR A 220 -8.84 -8.12 10.87
N LEU A 221 -8.60 -9.03 11.82
CA LEU A 221 -7.27 -9.47 12.21
C LEU A 221 -6.96 -10.75 11.44
N VAL A 222 -5.84 -10.74 10.71
CA VAL A 222 -5.45 -11.86 9.85
C VAL A 222 -4.14 -12.41 10.36
N GLY A 223 -4.03 -13.73 10.41
CA GLY A 223 -2.84 -14.39 10.91
C GLY A 223 -2.91 -15.89 10.75
N ARG A 224 -2.13 -16.59 11.57
CA ARG A 224 -2.09 -18.05 11.59
C ARG A 224 -1.85 -18.57 13.00
N VAL A 225 -2.40 -19.76 13.24
CA VAL A 225 -2.09 -20.57 14.42
C VAL A 225 -0.97 -21.52 14.05
N LEU A 226 0.06 -21.55 14.89
CA LEU A 226 1.21 -22.41 14.80
C LEU A 226 1.14 -23.44 15.93
N ARG A 227 1.43 -24.69 15.59
CA ARG A 227 1.69 -25.78 16.54
C ARG A 227 2.90 -26.55 16.03
N GLU A 228 3.76 -26.96 16.95
CA GLU A 228 4.94 -27.75 16.62
C GLU A 228 4.55 -29.01 15.82
N GLY A 229 5.28 -29.32 14.75
CA GLY A 229 5.00 -30.51 13.92
C GLY A 229 3.75 -30.44 13.03
N HIS A 230 2.99 -29.34 13.03
CA HIS A 230 1.80 -29.17 12.20
C HIS A 230 1.94 -28.05 11.17
N LEU A 231 1.18 -28.17 10.07
CA LEU A 231 1.05 -27.08 9.11
C LEU A 231 0.36 -25.87 9.77
N PRO A 232 0.82 -24.63 9.51
CA PRO A 232 0.16 -23.44 10.03
C PRO A 232 -1.30 -23.35 9.57
N LEU A 233 -2.22 -23.09 10.51
CA LEU A 233 -3.64 -22.89 10.22
C LEU A 233 -3.91 -21.39 10.01
N PRO A 234 -4.23 -20.92 8.79
CA PRO A 234 -4.60 -19.52 8.58
C PRO A 234 -5.93 -19.19 9.28
N ILE A 235 -6.00 -18.01 9.90
CA ILE A 235 -7.18 -17.50 10.58
C ILE A 235 -7.47 -16.05 10.18
N ALA A 236 -8.75 -15.72 10.14
CA ALA A 236 -9.23 -14.35 10.02
C ALA A 236 -10.33 -14.11 11.07
N LEU A 237 -10.05 -13.23 12.03
CA LEU A 237 -11.00 -12.84 13.07
C LEU A 237 -11.75 -11.61 12.58
N CYS A 238 -13.05 -11.75 12.34
CA CYS A 238 -13.91 -10.66 11.87
C CYS A 238 -14.63 -10.02 13.06
N LEU A 239 -14.32 -8.75 13.31
CA LEU A 239 -14.94 -7.91 14.33
C LEU A 239 -16.04 -7.09 13.66
N ARG A 240 -17.20 -7.03 14.31
CA ARG A 240 -18.37 -6.30 13.81
C ARG A 240 -19.10 -5.64 14.97
N HIS A 241 -19.71 -4.49 14.70
CA HIS A 241 -20.71 -3.94 15.60
C HIS A 241 -22.00 -4.75 15.51
N GLU A 242 -22.67 -4.91 16.65
CA GLU A 242 -24.06 -5.38 16.69
C GLU A 242 -24.94 -4.37 15.93
N ASN A 243 -25.87 -4.90 15.12
CA ASN A 243 -26.74 -4.10 14.25
C ASN A 243 -27.67 -3.19 15.04
#